data_AF-A0A2E7MMV3-F1
#
_entry.id   AF-A0A2E7MMV3-F1
#
_cell.length_a   1.000
_cell.length_b   1.000
_cell.length_c   1.000
_cell.angle_alpha   90.00
_cell.angle_beta   90.00
_cell.angle_gamma   90.00
#
_symmetry.space_group_name_H-M   'P 1'
#
loop_
_entity.id
_entity.type
_entity.pdbx_description
1 polymer ?
#
loop_
_entity_poly.entity_id
_entity_poly.type
_entity_poly.pdbx_seq_one_letter_code
_entity_poly.pdbx_strand_id
1 'polypeptide(L)' 'MWPDPMDLASGCPFYLRCPERRDICNRLAPELVGLGKGYKMAYLPRYADAAKCEKGIPVDAKSRESRADSAT' A
#
# COMPACT_ATOMS: atom_id res chain seq x y z
N MET A 1 -24.51 -8.37 -10.08
CA MET A 1 -24.58 -6.90 -10.03
C MET A 1 -23.19 -6.38 -9.68
N TRP A 2 -22.56 -5.62 -10.58
CA TRP A 2 -21.23 -5.01 -10.38
C TRP A 2 -21.42 -3.53 -10.02
N PRO A 3 -20.61 -2.94 -9.12
CA PRO A 3 -20.74 -1.52 -8.78
C PRO A 3 -20.50 -0.62 -10.00
N ASP A 4 -21.28 0.44 -10.14
CA ASP A 4 -21.12 1.43 -11.21
C ASP A 4 -19.72 2.07 -11.11
N PRO A 5 -18.90 2.04 -12.17
CA PRO A 5 -17.56 2.63 -12.15
C PRO A 5 -17.55 4.15 -11.96
N MET A 6 -18.67 4.84 -12.19
CA MET A 6 -18.79 6.29 -11.99
C MET A 6 -19.16 6.69 -10.56
N ASP A 7 -19.65 5.74 -9.75
CA ASP A 7 -20.02 5.99 -8.36
C ASP A 7 -18.79 5.87 -7.46
N LEU A 8 -17.91 6.88 -7.53
CA LEU A 8 -16.70 6.92 -6.72
C LEU A 8 -17.07 7.08 -5.24
N ALA A 9 -16.83 6.00 -4.52
CA ALA A 9 -16.97 5.92 -3.08
C ALA A 9 -16.17 7.04 -2.38
N SER A 10 -16.84 7.84 -1.54
CA SER A 10 -16.18 8.89 -0.77
C SER A 10 -15.07 8.32 0.12
N GLY A 11 -13.92 9.00 0.21
CA GLY A 11 -12.78 8.51 0.97
C GLY A 11 -11.88 7.57 0.17
N CYS A 12 -11.55 6.40 0.75
CA CYS A 12 -10.65 5.42 0.13
C CYS A 12 -11.40 4.65 -0.98
N PRO A 13 -10.98 4.71 -2.25
CA PRO A 13 -11.71 4.08 -3.36
C PRO A 13 -11.81 2.55 -3.23
N PHE A 14 -10.94 1.94 -2.43
CA PHE A 14 -10.92 0.50 -2.20
C PHE A 14 -11.80 0.05 -1.03
N TYR A 15 -12.43 0.95 -0.26
CA TYR A 15 -13.10 0.58 1.00
C TYR A 15 -14.21 -0.46 0.80
N LEU A 16 -14.92 -0.45 -0.32
CA LEU A 16 -16.02 -1.38 -0.60
C LEU A 16 -15.55 -2.83 -0.79
N ARG A 17 -14.27 -3.03 -1.14
CA ARG A 17 -13.69 -4.34 -1.48
C ARG A 17 -12.50 -4.71 -0.59
N CYS A 18 -12.06 -3.81 0.29
CA CYS A 18 -10.91 -4.01 1.15
C CYS A 18 -11.30 -4.89 2.36
N PRO A 19 -10.64 -6.04 2.58
CA PRO A 19 -10.90 -6.88 3.75
C PRO A 19 -10.45 -6.21 5.06
N GLU A 20 -9.49 -5.29 4.99
CA GLU A 20 -8.92 -4.54 6.11
C GLU A 20 -9.64 -3.20 6.37
N ARG A 21 -10.81 -2.99 5.76
CA ARG A 21 -11.59 -1.74 5.85
C ARG A 21 -11.88 -1.37 7.31
N ARG A 22 -11.83 -0.07 7.59
CA ARG A 22 -12.28 0.53 8.86
C ARG A 22 -13.19 1.73 8.59
N ASP A 23 -13.81 2.26 9.64
CA ASP A 23 -14.76 3.38 9.51
C ASP A 23 -14.16 4.62 8.85
N ILE A 24 -12.88 4.89 9.12
CA ILE A 24 -12.15 6.02 8.54
C ILE A 24 -11.99 5.91 7.02
N CYS A 25 -11.98 4.70 6.45
CA CYS A 25 -11.81 4.46 5.02
C CYS A 25 -12.96 5.02 4.18
N ASN A 26 -14.14 5.25 4.76
CA ASN A 26 -15.30 5.80 4.04
C ASN A 26 -15.29 7.34 3.99
N ARG A 27 -14.35 7.96 4.71
CA ARG A 27 -14.29 9.41 4.96
C ARG A 27 -13.00 10.03 4.47
N LEU A 28 -11.89 9.30 4.55
CA LEU A 28 -10.55 9.79 4.22
C LEU A 28 -9.97 9.03 3.03
N ALA A 29 -9.49 9.78 2.04
CA ALA A 29 -8.69 9.22 0.95
C ALA A 29 -7.24 9.04 1.43
N PRO A 30 -6.59 7.90 1.15
CA PRO A 30 -5.20 7.70 1.52
C PRO A 30 -4.27 8.57 0.66
N GLU A 31 -3.20 9.06 1.28
CA GLU A 31 -2.10 9.70 0.54
C GLU A 31 -1.29 8.67 -0.25
N LEU A 32 -0.71 9.13 -1.37
CA LEU A 32 0.13 8.30 -2.21
C LEU A 32 1.59 8.33 -1.68
N VAL A 33 2.02 7.20 -1.15
CA VAL A 33 3.32 7.01 -0.49
C VAL A 33 4.29 6.26 -1.40
N GLY A 34 5.53 6.71 -1.49
CA GLY A 34 6.59 6.02 -2.24
C GLY A 34 7.21 4.86 -1.45
N LEU A 35 7.36 3.69 -2.09
CA LEU A 35 8.01 2.51 -1.49
C LEU A 35 9.46 2.33 -1.94
N GLY A 36 9.98 3.27 -2.73
CA GLY A 36 11.28 3.17 -3.40
C GLY A 36 11.19 2.52 -4.79
N LYS A 37 12.25 2.65 -5.59
CA LYS A 37 12.35 2.10 -6.96
C LYS A 37 11.20 2.49 -7.92
N GLY A 38 10.56 3.63 -7.69
CA GLY A 38 9.45 4.12 -8.52
C GLY A 38 8.07 3.55 -8.16
N TYR A 39 7.98 2.64 -7.19
CA TYR A 39 6.70 2.13 -6.71
C TYR A 39 6.03 3.11 -5.76
N LYS A 40 4.71 3.25 -5.91
CA LYS A 40 3.86 4.09 -5.06
C LYS A 40 2.64 3.29 -4.64
N MET A 41 2.20 3.50 -3.40
CA MET A 41 1.03 2.85 -2.81
C MET A 41 0.21 3.89 -2.06
N ALA A 42 -1.11 3.78 -2.13
CA ALA A 42 -2.01 4.58 -1.32
C ALA A 42 -2.76 3.67 -0.35
N TYR A 43 -2.55 3.84 0.94
CA TYR A 43 -3.26 3.10 1.99
C TYR A 43 -3.39 3.92 3.27
N LEU A 44 -4.39 3.62 4.09
CA LEU A 44 -4.53 4.21 5.42
C LEU A 44 -3.84 3.32 6.45
N PRO A 45 -2.82 3.83 7.18
CA PRO A 45 -2.15 3.08 8.23
C PRO A 45 -3.10 2.62 9.34
N ARG A 46 -2.77 1.49 9.97
CA ARG A 46 -3.40 1.08 11.24
C ARG A 46 -2.86 1.83 12.45
N TYR A 47 -1.58 2.12 12.40
CA TYR A 47 -0.84 2.79 13.46
C TYR A 47 -0.21 4.05 12.87
N ALA A 48 -0.08 5.08 13.69
CA ALA A 48 0.36 6.41 13.25
C ALA A 48 1.81 6.45 12.72
N ASP A 49 2.56 5.36 12.84
CA ASP A 49 3.96 5.22 12.47
C ASP A 49 4.20 4.80 11.01
N ALA A 50 3.22 4.20 10.33
CA ALA A 50 3.41 3.76 8.94
C ALA A 50 3.50 4.91 7.91
N ALA A 51 3.13 6.14 8.31
CA ALA A 51 3.30 7.34 7.48
C ALA A 51 4.78 7.79 7.35
N LYS A 52 5.71 7.21 8.11
CA LYS A 52 7.16 7.54 8.05
C LYS A 52 7.90 6.94 6.85
N CYS A 53 7.25 6.89 5.70
CA CYS A 53 7.80 6.28 4.48
C CYS A 53 8.45 7.30 3.53
N GLU A 54 8.90 8.45 4.04
CA GLU A 54 9.91 9.23 3.32
C GLU A 54 11.22 8.42 3.19
N LYS A 55 11.41 7.41 4.05
CA LYS A 55 12.50 6.41 4.02
C LYS A 55 12.00 4.99 3.74
N GLY A 56 10.94 4.83 2.94
CA GLY A 56 10.44 3.52 2.50
C GLY A 56 9.86 2.63 3.60
N ILE A 57 8.85 1.85 3.24
CA ILE A 57 8.43 0.72 4.09
C ILE A 57 9.57 -0.31 4.05
N PRO A 58 10.06 -0.83 5.19
CA PRO A 58 10.93 -1.99 5.18
C PRO A 58 10.13 -3.19 4.70
N VAL A 59 10.02 -3.34 3.38
CA VAL A 59 9.59 -4.59 2.72
C VAL A 59 10.78 -5.53 2.84
N ASP A 60 10.81 -6.26 3.95
CA ASP A 60 11.54 -7.50 4.20
C ASP A 60 12.74 -7.70 3.25
N ALA A 61 13.91 -7.23 3.67
CA ALA A 61 15.20 -7.46 3.02
C ALA A 61 15.67 -8.93 3.08
N LYS A 62 14.76 -9.91 3.08
CA LYS A 62 15.03 -11.35 3.15
C LYS A 62 14.57 -12.08 1.87
N SER A 63 15.06 -11.67 0.71
CA SER A 63 14.96 -12.50 -0.51
C SER A 63 16.20 -12.45 -1.42
N ARG A 64 17.36 -12.03 -0.90
CA ARG A 64 18.63 -12.08 -1.65
C ARG A 64 19.72 -12.76 -0.83
N GLU A 65 19.61 -14.07 -0.77
CA GLU A 65 20.68 -15.03 -0.48
C GLU A 65 20.27 -16.22 -1.37
N SER A 66 20.98 -16.72 -2.38
CA SER A 66 22.37 -16.60 -2.80
C SER A 66 22.49 -17.38 -4.13
N ARG A 67 23.10 -16.80 -5.16
CA ARG A 67 23.84 -17.53 -6.21
C ARG A 67 24.73 -16.54 -6.94
N ALA A 68 25.74 -16.08 -6.21
CA ALA A 68 26.99 -15.68 -6.83
C ALA A 68 27.88 -16.93 -6.86
N ASP A 69 28.53 -17.12 -8.01
CA ASP A 69 29.73 -17.91 -8.26
C ASP A 69 29.68 -19.45 -8.23
N SER A 70 29.64 -20.01 -9.44
CA SER A 70 30.49 -21.15 -9.79
C SER A 70 30.88 -21.03 -11.26
N ALA A 71 31.93 -20.26 -11.50
CA ALA A 71 32.78 -20.37 -12.68
C ALA A 71 34.16 -20.85 -12.20
N THR A 72 34.40 -22.15 -12.31
CA THR A 72 35.66 -22.74 -12.81
C THR A 72 35.51 -24.23 -13.02
#